data_AF-A0A059LE69-F1
#
_entry.id   AF-A0A059LE69-F1
#
_cell.length_a   1.000
_cell.length_b   1.000
_cell.length_c   1.000
_cell.angle_alpha   90.00
_cell.angle_beta   90.00
_cell.angle_gamma   90.00
#
_symmetry.space_group_name_H-M   'P 1'
#
loop_
_entity.id
_entity.type
_entity.pdbx_description
1 polymer ?
#
loop_
_entity_poly.entity_id
_entity_poly.type
_entity_poly.pdbx_seq_one_letter_code
_entity_poly.pdbx_strand_id
1 'polypeptide(L)'
;GVEVGEPEYALLVRAAAHGAPWATAQPALERMREELALLSPGTVEALHLYFRSLGDWEVEAGAGVDPESGRCAACGETLQAVDLSDQDSQALQNSVVQLAERLSKGLKGQFAVFQKWLQQHGPFPIVVDGANVAFFGQNYDEGGFNFAQIKAMVKLLQETYPSYKVLTVLHEGRIRSKKISEAGKTFLADCRKNQTLFATPTGSNDDWYWMYAAVAAGPEGRLVSNDEMRDHMFQLLAPRWSTQQYTQSAFRA
;
A
#
# COMPACT_ATOMS: atom_id res chain seq x y z
N GLY A 1 6.85 -28.96 -3.77
CA GLY A 1 8.00 -28.81 -2.87
C GLY A 1 7.46 -28.51 -1.49
N VAL A 2 8.17 -28.89 -0.43
CA VAL A 2 7.80 -28.48 0.93
C VAL A 2 7.87 -26.96 0.98
N GLU A 3 6.77 -26.31 1.34
CA GLU A 3 6.70 -24.86 1.53
C GLU A 3 7.44 -24.55 2.82
N VAL A 4 8.51 -23.74 2.74
CA VAL A 4 9.33 -23.36 3.88
C VAL A 4 8.71 -22.12 4.48
N GLY A 5 8.20 -22.19 5.70
CA GLY A 5 7.64 -21.06 6.43
C GLY A 5 8.62 -20.48 7.44
N GLU A 6 8.16 -19.44 8.15
CA GLU A 6 8.93 -18.84 9.24
C GLU A 6 9.48 -19.85 10.27
N PRO A 7 8.72 -20.86 10.73
CA PRO A 7 9.23 -21.84 11.69
C PRO A 7 10.44 -22.62 11.15
N GLU A 8 10.39 -23.03 9.88
CA GLU A 8 11.50 -23.73 9.22
C GLU A 8 12.72 -22.82 9.08
N TYR A 9 12.54 -21.54 8.73
CA TYR A 9 13.62 -20.56 8.69
C TYR A 9 14.27 -20.38 10.07
N ALA A 10 13.48 -20.22 11.12
CA ALA A 10 13.99 -20.10 12.48
C ALA A 10 14.81 -21.32 12.91
N LEU A 11 14.39 -22.54 12.54
CA LEU A 11 15.14 -23.76 12.79
C LEU A 11 16.47 -23.79 12.03
N LEU A 12 16.47 -23.40 10.75
CA LEU A 12 17.69 -23.34 9.93
C LEU A 12 18.71 -22.34 10.51
N VAL A 13 18.27 -21.14 10.87
CA VAL A 13 19.13 -20.11 11.48
C VAL A 13 19.65 -20.57 12.85
N ARG A 14 18.80 -21.18 13.67
CA ARG A 14 19.21 -21.71 14.99
C ARG A 14 20.22 -22.85 14.85
N ALA A 15 20.05 -23.72 13.86
CA ALA A 15 21.06 -24.74 13.56
C ALA A 15 22.39 -24.09 13.12
N ALA A 16 22.33 -23.05 12.28
CA ALA A 16 23.51 -22.32 11.83
C ALA A 16 24.29 -21.66 12.98
N ALA A 17 23.63 -21.26 14.07
CA ALA A 17 24.26 -20.68 15.26
C ALA A 17 25.26 -21.62 15.96
N HIS A 18 25.29 -22.91 15.60
CA HIS A 18 26.23 -23.89 16.13
C HIS A 18 27.53 -23.97 15.29
N GLY A 19 27.99 -22.84 14.75
CA GLY A 19 29.28 -22.70 14.07
C GLY A 19 29.24 -22.80 12.55
N ALA A 20 28.06 -22.64 11.92
CA ALA A 20 28.00 -22.58 10.47
C ALA A 20 28.51 -21.21 9.95
N PRO A 21 29.30 -21.18 8.87
CA PRO A 21 29.80 -19.93 8.31
C PRO A 21 28.67 -19.12 7.66
N TRP A 22 28.91 -17.82 7.46
CA TRP A 22 27.99 -16.88 6.80
C TRP A 22 27.38 -17.44 5.50
N ALA A 23 28.22 -18.00 4.62
CA ALA A 23 27.80 -18.54 3.33
C ALA A 23 26.74 -19.65 3.42
N THR A 24 26.63 -20.32 4.57
CA THR A 24 25.62 -21.36 4.81
C THR A 24 24.27 -20.78 5.22
N ALA A 25 24.25 -19.73 6.03
CA ALA A 25 23.01 -19.11 6.51
C ALA A 25 22.46 -18.05 5.54
N GLN A 26 23.35 -17.41 4.75
CA GLN A 26 23.01 -16.29 3.87
C GLN A 26 21.77 -16.56 2.98
N PRO A 27 21.64 -17.70 2.27
CA PRO A 27 20.47 -17.92 1.42
C PRO A 27 19.15 -17.99 2.19
N ALA A 28 19.16 -18.50 3.43
CA ALA A 28 17.98 -18.52 4.27
C ALA A 28 17.61 -17.10 4.74
N LEU A 29 18.60 -16.30 5.13
CA LEU A 29 18.42 -14.91 5.54
C LEU A 29 17.87 -14.03 4.40
N GLU A 30 18.38 -14.22 3.19
CA GLU A 30 17.90 -13.51 1.99
C GLU A 30 16.44 -13.85 1.69
N ARG A 31 16.07 -15.13 1.76
CA ARG A 31 14.68 -15.55 1.58
C ARG A 31 13.77 -15.04 2.70
N MET A 32 14.22 -15.07 3.95
CA MET A 32 13.47 -14.49 5.07
C MET A 32 13.17 -13.00 4.83
N ARG A 33 14.15 -12.22 4.35
CA ARG A 33 13.97 -10.81 4.03
C ARG A 33 12.90 -10.59 2.95
N GLU A 34 12.82 -11.49 1.97
CA GLU A 34 11.87 -11.38 0.84
C GLU A 34 10.47 -11.91 1.18
N GLU A 35 10.39 -12.93 2.03
CA GLU A 35 9.14 -13.66 2.30
C GLU A 35 8.45 -13.23 3.59
N LEU A 36 9.17 -12.63 4.55
CA LEU A 36 8.65 -12.27 5.88
C LEU A 36 8.67 -10.75 6.09
N ALA A 37 7.48 -10.17 6.26
CA ALA A 37 7.34 -8.74 6.56
C ALA A 37 7.67 -8.39 8.02
N LEU A 38 7.41 -9.33 8.93
CA LEU A 38 7.70 -9.21 10.36
C LEU A 38 8.24 -10.55 10.86
N LEU A 39 9.09 -10.49 11.88
CA LEU A 39 9.68 -11.66 12.51
C LEU A 39 9.03 -11.89 13.87
N SER A 40 8.69 -13.14 14.15
CA SER A 40 8.27 -13.58 15.47
C SER A 40 9.42 -13.48 16.47
N PRO A 41 9.13 -13.36 17.78
CA PRO A 41 10.16 -13.31 18.81
C PRO A 41 11.13 -14.50 18.78
N GLY A 42 10.64 -15.70 18.44
CA GLY A 42 11.49 -16.90 18.34
C GLY A 42 12.47 -16.86 17.18
N THR A 43 12.06 -16.28 16.04
CA THR A 43 12.93 -16.05 14.89
C THR A 43 13.99 -14.99 15.19
N VAL A 44 13.60 -13.89 15.86
CA VAL A 44 14.53 -12.85 16.32
C VAL A 44 15.57 -13.43 17.29
N GLU A 45 15.17 -14.28 18.22
CA GLU A 45 16.08 -14.96 19.13
C GLU A 45 17.07 -15.86 18.37
N ALA A 46 16.60 -16.62 17.38
CA ALA A 46 17.46 -17.45 16.54
C ALA A 46 18.51 -16.61 15.79
N LEU A 47 18.11 -15.45 15.23
CA LEU A 47 19.01 -14.51 14.58
C LEU A 47 20.05 -13.95 15.56
N HIS A 48 19.64 -13.53 16.76
CA HIS A 48 20.57 -13.05 17.78
C HIS A 48 21.63 -14.09 18.14
N LEU A 49 21.23 -15.36 18.31
CA LEU A 49 22.16 -16.45 18.57
C LEU A 49 23.14 -16.65 17.41
N TYR A 50 22.64 -16.62 16.17
CA TYR A 50 23.46 -16.79 14.99
C TYR A 50 24.50 -15.67 14.83
N PHE A 51 24.09 -14.40 14.84
CA PHE A 51 25.03 -13.29 14.66
C PHE A 51 26.07 -13.24 15.79
N ARG A 52 25.69 -13.51 17.05
CA ARG A 52 26.65 -13.62 18.16
C ARG A 52 27.65 -14.76 17.97
N SER A 53 27.26 -15.85 17.33
CA SER A 53 28.15 -16.99 17.05
C SER A 53 29.25 -16.68 16.03
N LEU A 54 29.07 -15.62 15.20
CA LEU A 54 30.06 -15.22 14.20
C LEU A 54 31.25 -14.44 14.80
N GLY A 55 31.19 -14.03 16.07
CA GLY A 55 32.30 -13.42 16.80
C GLY A 55 32.58 -11.94 16.48
N ASP A 56 32.43 -11.53 15.22
CA ASP A 56 32.75 -10.17 14.76
C ASP A 56 31.53 -9.21 14.77
N TRP A 57 30.39 -9.66 15.30
CA TRP A 57 29.14 -8.91 15.26
C TRP A 57 28.70 -8.47 16.65
N GLU A 58 28.37 -7.19 16.78
CA GLU A 58 27.68 -6.64 17.94
C GLU A 58 26.16 -6.69 17.70
N VAL A 59 25.42 -7.25 18.65
CA VAL A 59 23.97 -7.48 18.53
C VAL A 59 23.24 -6.85 19.72
N GLU A 60 22.57 -5.73 19.44
CA GLU A 60 21.71 -5.01 20.39
C GLU A 60 20.24 -5.39 20.20
N ALA A 61 19.55 -5.69 21.29
CA ALA A 61 18.12 -6.02 21.25
C ALA A 61 17.27 -4.79 21.61
N GLY A 62 16.17 -4.58 20.88
CA GLY A 62 15.19 -3.54 21.22
C GLY A 62 15.62 -2.12 20.88
N ALA A 63 16.56 -1.95 19.94
CA ALA A 63 16.92 -0.64 19.41
C ALA A 63 15.68 0.05 18.82
N GLY A 64 15.37 1.25 19.33
CA GLY A 64 14.33 2.10 18.76
C GLY A 64 14.78 2.69 17.42
N VAL A 65 13.81 2.96 16.54
CA VAL A 65 14.01 3.72 15.31
C VAL A 65 13.18 5.00 15.43
N ASP A 66 13.79 6.14 15.16
CA ASP A 66 13.06 7.41 15.07
C ASP A 66 12.09 7.35 13.87
N PRO A 67 10.77 7.46 14.09
CA PRO A 67 9.79 7.32 13.02
C PRO A 67 9.83 8.46 11.99
N GLU A 68 10.40 9.62 12.32
CA GLU A 68 10.49 10.75 11.38
C GLU A 68 11.74 10.65 10.50
N SER A 69 12.89 10.35 11.11
CA SER A 69 14.16 10.29 10.38
C SER A 69 14.54 8.90 9.88
N GLY A 70 13.91 7.84 10.40
CA GLY A 70 14.30 6.44 10.12
C GLY A 70 15.63 6.04 10.78
N ARG A 71 16.16 6.87 11.70
CA ARG A 71 17.48 6.64 12.31
C ARG A 71 17.40 5.66 13.47
N CYS A 72 18.25 4.64 13.44
CA CYS A 72 18.39 3.65 14.51
C CYS A 72 19.11 4.26 15.73
N ALA A 73 18.55 4.08 16.93
CA ALA A 73 19.11 4.60 18.17
C ALA A 73 20.39 3.87 18.63
N ALA A 74 20.61 2.63 18.19
CA ALA A 74 21.76 1.84 18.59
C ALA A 74 23.00 2.11 17.72
N CYS A 75 22.87 2.02 16.39
CA CYS A 75 24.01 2.22 15.48
C CYS A 75 24.09 3.63 14.89
N GLY A 76 23.03 4.44 15.02
CA GLY A 76 22.99 5.79 14.45
C GLY A 76 22.85 5.85 12.93
N GLU A 77 22.73 4.70 12.25
CA GLU A 77 22.49 4.60 10.81
C GLU A 77 21.00 4.81 10.48
N THR A 78 20.71 5.18 9.23
CA THR A 78 19.35 5.40 8.74
C THR A 78 18.87 4.17 7.97
N LEU A 79 17.68 3.67 8.28
CA LEU A 79 17.09 2.57 7.54
C LEU A 79 16.83 2.97 6.09
N GLN A 80 17.08 2.05 5.16
CA GLN A 80 16.76 2.25 3.75
C GLN A 80 15.25 2.15 3.54
N ALA A 81 14.70 3.10 2.79
CA ALA A 81 13.38 2.94 2.22
C ALA A 81 13.40 1.75 1.25
N VAL A 82 12.50 0.80 1.45
CA VAL A 82 12.34 -0.33 0.55
C VAL A 82 11.32 0.07 -0.51
N ASP A 83 11.83 0.45 -1.68
CA ASP A 83 10.99 0.68 -2.85
C ASP A 83 10.59 -0.65 -3.49
N LEU A 84 9.40 -0.69 -4.08
CA LEU A 84 8.99 -1.80 -4.93
C LEU A 84 9.93 -1.88 -6.14
N SER A 85 10.47 -3.07 -6.42
CA SER A 85 11.18 -3.30 -7.67
C SER A 85 10.24 -3.09 -8.86
N ASP A 86 10.78 -2.78 -10.04
CA ASP A 86 9.97 -2.65 -11.27
C ASP A 86 9.15 -3.92 -11.55
N GLN A 87 9.74 -5.08 -11.26
CA GLN A 87 9.09 -6.38 -11.41
C GLN A 87 7.92 -6.55 -10.44
N ASP A 88 8.10 -6.21 -9.16
CA ASP A 88 7.05 -6.31 -8.14
C ASP A 88 5.94 -5.29 -8.38
N SER A 89 6.29 -4.08 -8.80
CA SER A 89 5.33 -3.05 -9.21
C SER A 89 4.47 -3.55 -10.37
N GLN A 90 5.08 -4.14 -11.41
CA GLN A 90 4.34 -4.69 -12.54
C GLN A 90 3.46 -5.88 -12.12
N ALA A 91 3.95 -6.76 -11.24
CA ALA A 91 3.18 -7.88 -10.72
C ALA A 91 1.97 -7.43 -9.89
N LEU A 92 2.14 -6.39 -9.07
CA LEU A 92 1.07 -5.80 -8.27
C LEU A 92 0.03 -5.11 -9.18
N GLN A 93 0.48 -4.31 -10.15
CA GLN A 93 -0.40 -3.71 -11.16
C GLN A 93 -1.25 -4.78 -11.88
N ASN A 94 -0.64 -5.87 -12.32
CA ASN A 94 -1.33 -6.97 -12.99
C ASN A 94 -2.35 -7.65 -12.07
N SER A 95 -2.00 -7.84 -10.79
CA SER A 95 -2.91 -8.42 -9.79
C SER A 95 -4.13 -7.55 -9.55
N VAL A 96 -3.95 -6.22 -9.45
CA VAL A 96 -5.04 -5.25 -9.31
C VAL A 96 -5.96 -5.28 -10.53
N VAL A 97 -5.40 -5.29 -11.76
CA VAL A 97 -6.18 -5.37 -13.00
C VAL A 97 -7.03 -6.65 -13.02
N GLN A 98 -6.42 -7.81 -12.76
CA GLN A 98 -7.14 -9.09 -12.77
C GLN A 98 -8.27 -9.14 -11.75
N LEU A 99 -8.05 -8.59 -10.55
CA LEU A 99 -9.06 -8.54 -9.50
C LEU A 99 -10.19 -7.58 -9.86
N ALA A 100 -9.85 -6.39 -10.37
CA ALA A 100 -10.82 -5.41 -10.84
C ALA A 100 -11.72 -6.00 -11.93
N GLU A 101 -11.15 -6.69 -12.93
CA GLU A 101 -11.92 -7.32 -14.00
C GLU A 101 -12.79 -8.48 -13.50
N ARG A 102 -12.30 -9.27 -12.54
CA ARG A 102 -13.06 -10.39 -11.95
C ARG A 102 -14.27 -9.91 -11.15
N LEU A 103 -14.11 -8.82 -10.39
CA LEU A 103 -15.14 -8.31 -9.48
C LEU A 103 -16.10 -7.30 -10.16
N SER A 104 -15.70 -6.71 -11.28
CA SER A 104 -16.56 -5.78 -12.02
C SER A 104 -17.65 -6.53 -12.79
N LYS A 105 -18.91 -6.36 -12.37
CA LYS A 105 -20.07 -7.10 -12.90
C LYS A 105 -20.36 -6.73 -14.36
N GLY A 106 -19.81 -7.49 -15.31
CA GLY A 106 -20.13 -7.36 -16.74
C GLY A 106 -19.43 -6.19 -17.46
N LEU A 107 -18.43 -5.57 -16.84
CA LEU A 107 -17.71 -4.41 -17.35
C LEU A 107 -16.36 -4.79 -17.99
N LYS A 108 -16.35 -5.78 -18.89
CA LYS A 108 -15.12 -6.22 -19.56
C LYS A 108 -14.47 -5.05 -20.32
N GLY A 109 -13.18 -4.82 -20.08
CA GLY A 109 -12.39 -3.79 -20.75
C GLY A 109 -12.51 -2.37 -20.19
N GLN A 110 -13.36 -2.10 -19.18
CA GLN A 110 -13.44 -0.77 -18.57
C GLN A 110 -12.13 -0.37 -17.87
N PHE A 111 -11.46 -1.33 -17.23
CA PHE A 111 -10.17 -1.06 -16.60
C PHE A 111 -9.09 -0.71 -17.64
N ALA A 112 -9.09 -1.35 -18.80
CA ALA A 112 -8.19 -1.01 -19.90
C ALA A 112 -8.42 0.43 -20.43
N VAL A 113 -9.68 0.91 -20.43
CA VAL A 113 -9.99 2.32 -20.74
C VAL A 113 -9.32 3.24 -19.73
N PHE A 114 -9.38 2.91 -18.44
CA PHE A 114 -8.69 3.66 -17.40
C PHE A 114 -7.17 3.65 -17.57
N GLN A 115 -6.55 2.50 -17.83
CA GLN A 115 -5.11 2.41 -18.05
C GLN A 115 -4.65 3.30 -19.21
N LYS A 116 -5.37 3.26 -20.33
CA LYS A 116 -5.11 4.13 -21.49
C LYS A 116 -5.31 5.60 -21.14
N TRP A 117 -6.36 5.93 -20.39
CA TRP A 117 -6.60 7.30 -19.94
C TRP A 117 -5.46 7.80 -19.04
N LEU A 118 -4.98 6.98 -18.11
CA LEU A 118 -3.90 7.32 -17.20
C LEU A 118 -2.60 7.60 -17.95
N GLN A 119 -2.26 6.77 -18.93
CA GLN A 119 -1.09 6.97 -19.80
C GLN A 119 -1.18 8.26 -20.63
N GLN A 120 -2.38 8.66 -21.05
CA GLN A 120 -2.58 9.84 -21.89
C GLN A 120 -2.56 11.16 -21.10
N HIS A 121 -2.99 11.13 -19.84
CA HIS A 121 -3.25 12.35 -19.05
C HIS A 121 -2.28 12.55 -17.88
N GLY A 122 -1.48 11.53 -17.56
CA GLY A 122 -0.43 11.58 -16.55
C GLY A 122 0.85 12.27 -17.04
N PRO A 123 1.95 12.18 -16.28
CA PRO A 123 2.06 11.46 -15.00
C PRO A 123 1.25 12.14 -13.88
N PHE A 124 0.80 11.33 -12.92
CA PHE A 124 0.12 11.80 -11.70
C PHE A 124 0.89 11.30 -10.48
N PRO A 125 1.91 12.05 -10.01
CA PRO A 125 2.69 11.65 -8.86
C PRO A 125 1.89 11.60 -7.56
N ILE A 126 0.72 12.24 -7.51
CA ILE A 126 -0.17 12.23 -6.36
C ILE A 126 -1.54 11.71 -6.79
N VAL A 127 -2.02 10.68 -6.12
CA VAL A 127 -3.36 10.10 -6.29
C VAL A 127 -4.15 10.31 -5.00
N VAL A 128 -5.39 10.76 -5.13
CA VAL A 128 -6.32 11.01 -4.03
C VAL A 128 -7.49 10.07 -4.17
N ASP A 129 -7.71 9.26 -3.12
CA ASP A 129 -8.97 8.57 -2.90
C ASP A 129 -10.02 9.61 -2.48
N GLY A 130 -10.77 10.08 -3.47
CA GLY A 130 -11.72 11.16 -3.25
C GLY A 130 -12.87 10.75 -2.32
N ALA A 131 -13.24 9.48 -2.30
CA ALA A 131 -14.35 9.01 -1.47
C ALA A 131 -13.93 9.01 0.01
N ASN A 132 -12.75 8.46 0.31
CA ASN A 132 -12.22 8.46 1.66
C ASN A 132 -12.01 9.88 2.21
N VAL A 133 -11.40 10.77 1.41
CA VAL A 133 -11.22 12.18 1.81
C VAL A 133 -12.57 12.87 2.04
N ALA A 134 -13.58 12.60 1.23
CA ALA A 134 -14.91 13.21 1.38
C ALA A 134 -15.66 12.76 2.64
N PHE A 135 -15.39 11.54 3.13
CA PHE A 135 -16.06 10.96 4.30
C PHE A 135 -15.24 11.09 5.59
N PHE A 136 -13.98 11.53 5.52
CA PHE A 136 -13.16 11.67 6.70
C PHE A 136 -13.81 12.64 7.71
N GLY A 137 -14.03 12.16 8.94
CA GLY A 137 -14.68 12.91 10.01
C GLY A 137 -16.21 13.08 9.88
N GLN A 138 -16.87 12.34 8.98
CA GLN A 138 -18.32 12.47 8.69
C GLN A 138 -19.19 11.40 9.38
N ASN A 139 -18.75 10.82 10.50
CA ASN A 139 -19.44 9.71 11.18
C ASN A 139 -20.55 10.16 12.16
N TYR A 140 -21.32 11.19 11.83
CA TYR A 140 -22.43 11.73 12.65
C TYR A 140 -23.75 11.78 11.87
N ASP A 141 -24.89 12.02 12.54
CA ASP A 141 -26.23 11.85 11.95
C ASP A 141 -26.51 12.68 10.68
N GLU A 142 -25.85 13.82 10.52
CA GLU A 142 -25.92 14.68 9.31
C GLU A 142 -24.64 14.59 8.44
N GLY A 143 -23.72 13.69 8.78
CA GLY A 143 -22.47 13.50 8.08
C GLY A 143 -22.71 12.99 6.67
N GLY A 144 -21.93 13.51 5.72
CA GLY A 144 -22.18 13.25 4.31
C GLY A 144 -20.96 13.47 3.43
N PHE A 145 -21.12 13.12 2.16
CA PHE A 145 -20.06 13.26 1.18
C PHE A 145 -19.67 14.74 0.99
N ASN A 146 -18.48 15.12 1.42
CA ASN A 146 -18.05 16.51 1.46
C ASN A 146 -17.04 16.87 0.35
N PHE A 147 -17.52 17.45 -0.75
CA PHE A 147 -16.64 17.95 -1.83
C PHE A 147 -15.70 19.08 -1.41
N ALA A 148 -16.07 19.91 -0.43
CA ALA A 148 -15.21 21.01 0.01
C ALA A 148 -13.93 20.47 0.67
N GLN A 149 -14.03 19.33 1.34
CA GLN A 149 -12.90 18.63 1.94
C GLN A 149 -11.94 18.08 0.89
N ILE A 150 -12.47 17.44 -0.16
CA ILE A 150 -11.65 17.01 -1.32
C ILE A 150 -10.93 18.22 -1.93
N LYS A 151 -11.67 19.31 -2.17
CA LYS A 151 -11.10 20.54 -2.76
C LYS A 151 -9.99 21.12 -1.89
N ALA A 152 -10.18 21.19 -0.57
CA ALA A 152 -9.18 21.68 0.37
C ALA A 152 -7.92 20.80 0.36
N MET A 153 -8.09 19.48 0.36
CA MET A 153 -6.98 18.52 0.28
C MET A 153 -6.19 18.67 -1.03
N VAL A 154 -6.88 18.69 -2.18
CA VAL A 154 -6.23 18.87 -3.49
C VAL A 154 -5.48 20.19 -3.56
N LYS A 155 -6.07 21.28 -3.03
CA LYS A 155 -5.40 22.58 -2.98
C LYS A 155 -4.13 22.52 -2.12
N LEU A 156 -4.21 21.93 -0.91
CA LEU A 156 -3.06 21.76 -0.03
C LEU A 156 -1.93 20.96 -0.70
N LEU A 157 -2.28 19.89 -1.43
CA LEU A 157 -1.30 19.08 -2.15
C LEU A 157 -0.66 19.86 -3.29
N GLN A 158 -1.42 20.69 -4.02
CA GLN A 158 -0.89 21.56 -5.06
C GLN A 158 0.02 22.67 -4.51
N GLU A 159 -0.27 23.18 -3.31
CA GLU A 159 0.57 24.18 -2.64
C GLU A 159 1.86 23.55 -2.08
N THR A 160 1.75 22.35 -1.50
CA THR A 160 2.89 21.58 -0.96
C THR A 160 3.79 21.04 -2.07
N TYR A 161 3.21 20.61 -3.19
CA TYR A 161 3.91 20.04 -4.34
C TYR A 161 3.56 20.76 -5.65
N PRO A 162 4.03 22.00 -5.87
CA PRO A 162 3.62 22.84 -7.01
C PRO A 162 3.91 22.24 -8.40
N SER A 163 4.90 21.36 -8.48
CA SER A 163 5.29 20.66 -9.72
C SER A 163 4.48 19.39 -9.99
N TYR A 164 3.65 18.93 -9.05
CA TYR A 164 2.97 17.63 -9.15
C TYR A 164 1.51 17.79 -9.56
N LYS A 165 1.13 16.98 -10.56
CA LYS A 165 -0.27 16.85 -10.96
C LYS A 165 -0.98 15.88 -10.01
N VAL A 166 -2.07 16.34 -9.42
CA VAL A 166 -2.89 15.56 -8.48
C VAL A 166 -4.04 14.91 -9.24
N LEU A 167 -4.14 13.58 -9.19
CA LEU A 167 -5.31 12.83 -9.69
C LEU A 167 -6.28 12.58 -8.54
N THR A 168 -7.54 12.97 -8.70
CA THR A 168 -8.63 12.50 -7.83
C THR A 168 -9.38 11.36 -8.50
N VAL A 169 -9.62 10.28 -7.78
CA VAL A 169 -10.47 9.16 -8.24
C VAL A 169 -11.78 9.18 -7.45
N LEU A 170 -12.91 9.10 -8.15
CA LEU A 170 -14.25 9.07 -7.56
C LEU A 170 -15.21 8.22 -8.38
N HIS A 171 -16.10 7.49 -7.71
CA HIS A 171 -17.22 6.83 -8.38
C HIS A 171 -18.16 7.80 -9.11
N GLU A 172 -18.57 7.47 -10.34
CA GLU A 172 -19.39 8.36 -11.18
C GLU A 172 -20.72 8.75 -10.53
N GLY A 173 -21.30 7.87 -9.71
CA GLY A 173 -22.52 8.14 -8.96
C GLY A 173 -22.39 9.34 -8.01
N ARG A 174 -21.19 9.63 -7.50
CA ARG A 174 -20.92 10.82 -6.67
C ARG A 174 -20.89 12.09 -7.52
N ILE A 175 -20.37 11.98 -8.73
CA ILE A 175 -20.18 13.10 -9.67
C ILE A 175 -21.48 13.45 -10.43
N ARG A 176 -22.38 12.47 -10.61
CA ARG A 176 -23.68 12.65 -11.27
C ARG A 176 -24.83 12.96 -10.30
N SER A 177 -24.54 13.05 -9.00
CA SER A 177 -25.56 13.33 -7.99
C SER A 177 -26.27 14.66 -8.23
N LYS A 178 -27.60 14.68 -8.08
CA LYS A 178 -28.40 15.92 -8.18
C LYS A 178 -28.19 16.86 -6.97
N LYS A 179 -27.53 16.39 -5.91
CA LYS A 179 -27.30 17.14 -4.65
C LYS A 179 -25.83 17.52 -4.46
N ILE A 180 -25.15 17.96 -5.51
CA ILE A 180 -23.76 18.43 -5.43
C ILE A 180 -23.77 19.90 -4.99
N SER A 181 -23.01 20.20 -3.93
CA SER A 181 -22.82 21.56 -3.42
C SER A 181 -22.14 22.47 -4.46
N GLU A 182 -22.26 23.80 -4.34
CA GLU A 182 -21.58 24.73 -5.24
C GLU A 182 -20.06 24.53 -5.25
N ALA A 183 -19.46 24.29 -4.08
CA ALA A 183 -18.04 23.95 -3.96
C ALA A 183 -17.69 22.69 -4.77
N GLY A 184 -18.55 21.67 -4.76
CA GLY A 184 -18.39 20.47 -5.57
C GLY A 184 -18.53 20.73 -7.07
N LYS A 185 -19.47 21.58 -7.50
CA LYS A 185 -19.61 21.95 -8.92
C LYS A 185 -18.35 22.65 -9.42
N THR A 186 -17.82 23.61 -8.66
CA THR A 186 -16.57 24.30 -9.00
C THR A 186 -15.40 23.32 -9.06
N PHE A 187 -15.22 22.48 -8.03
CA PHE A 187 -14.17 21.47 -7.99
C PHE A 187 -14.22 20.53 -9.20
N LEU A 188 -15.40 19.99 -9.51
CA LEU A 188 -15.58 19.09 -10.65
C LEU A 188 -15.32 19.79 -12.00
N ALA A 189 -15.69 21.07 -12.13
CA ALA A 189 -15.41 21.85 -13.33
C ALA A 189 -13.90 22.07 -13.51
N ASP A 190 -13.20 22.46 -12.43
CA ASP A 190 -11.75 22.65 -12.43
C ASP A 190 -11.03 21.34 -12.79
N CYS A 191 -11.44 20.23 -12.17
CA CYS A 191 -10.81 18.94 -12.45
C CYS A 191 -11.06 18.44 -13.87
N ARG A 192 -12.25 18.68 -14.44
CA ARG A 192 -12.53 18.34 -15.85
C ARG A 192 -11.67 19.16 -16.80
N LYS A 193 -11.53 20.47 -16.53
CA LYS A 193 -10.69 21.38 -17.32
C LYS A 193 -9.23 20.93 -17.32
N ASN A 194 -8.73 20.49 -16.16
CA ASN A 194 -7.32 20.11 -15.98
C ASN A 194 -7.04 18.61 -16.20
N GLN A 195 -8.09 17.82 -16.47
CA GLN A 195 -8.02 16.37 -16.61
C GLN A 195 -7.36 15.71 -15.38
N THR A 196 -7.79 16.14 -14.19
CA THR A 196 -7.27 15.69 -12.87
C THR A 196 -8.29 14.89 -12.07
N LEU A 197 -9.38 14.44 -12.71
CA LEU A 197 -10.40 13.59 -12.11
C LEU A 197 -10.69 12.42 -13.02
N PHE A 198 -10.60 11.21 -12.46
CA PHE A 198 -11.12 10.01 -13.10
C PHE A 198 -12.42 9.58 -12.42
N ALA A 199 -13.48 9.43 -13.23
CA ALA A 199 -14.79 8.96 -12.78
C ALA A 199 -14.89 7.45 -13.00
N THR A 200 -14.92 6.66 -11.94
CA THR A 200 -15.02 5.20 -12.06
C THR A 200 -16.45 4.78 -12.44
N PRO A 201 -16.62 3.75 -13.29
CA PRO A 201 -17.93 3.38 -13.83
C PRO A 201 -18.81 2.67 -12.80
N THR A 202 -20.12 2.85 -12.91
CA THR A 202 -21.10 2.13 -12.08
C THR A 202 -20.93 0.63 -12.21
N GLY A 203 -20.80 -0.07 -11.07
CA GLY A 203 -20.62 -1.53 -11.02
C GLY A 203 -19.15 -1.96 -10.94
N SER A 204 -18.23 -1.01 -10.88
CA SER A 204 -16.82 -1.22 -10.54
C SER A 204 -16.49 -0.47 -9.26
N ASN A 205 -15.67 -1.06 -8.40
CA ASN A 205 -15.22 -0.40 -7.18
C ASN A 205 -14.13 0.63 -7.52
N ASP A 206 -14.21 1.85 -6.98
CA ASP A 206 -13.20 2.89 -7.18
C ASP A 206 -11.82 2.53 -6.61
N ASP A 207 -11.78 1.62 -5.64
CA ASP A 207 -10.54 1.19 -4.99
C ASP A 207 -9.48 0.69 -5.96
N TRP A 208 -9.89 -0.14 -6.92
CA TRP A 208 -8.97 -0.68 -7.91
C TRP A 208 -8.30 0.39 -8.76
N TYR A 209 -8.98 1.53 -8.98
CA TYR A 209 -8.49 2.59 -9.85
C TYR A 209 -7.46 3.45 -9.15
N TRP A 210 -7.72 3.90 -7.92
CA TRP A 210 -6.71 4.66 -7.17
C TRP A 210 -5.54 3.78 -6.74
N MET A 211 -5.75 2.49 -6.43
CA MET A 211 -4.67 1.55 -6.14
C MET A 211 -3.75 1.39 -7.34
N TYR A 212 -4.33 1.10 -8.52
CA TYR A 212 -3.55 0.95 -9.74
C TYR A 212 -2.80 2.23 -10.09
N ALA A 213 -3.45 3.39 -10.02
CA ALA A 213 -2.80 4.66 -10.31
C ALA A 213 -1.66 4.98 -9.34
N ALA A 214 -1.81 4.65 -8.06
CA ALA A 214 -0.75 4.85 -7.06
C ALA A 214 0.48 3.99 -7.37
N VAL A 215 0.29 2.71 -7.69
CA VAL A 215 1.41 1.82 -8.06
C VAL A 215 2.03 2.24 -9.40
N ALA A 216 1.21 2.64 -10.37
CA ALA A 216 1.67 3.11 -11.68
C ALA A 216 2.37 4.48 -11.63
N ALA A 217 2.22 5.25 -10.56
CA ALA A 217 2.94 6.51 -10.36
C ALA A 217 4.44 6.29 -10.07
N GLY A 218 4.84 5.05 -9.73
CA GLY A 218 6.23 4.67 -9.50
C GLY A 218 6.75 5.09 -8.12
N PRO A 219 8.09 5.10 -7.92
CA PRO A 219 8.71 5.30 -6.60
C PRO A 219 8.37 6.63 -5.93
N GLU A 220 8.17 7.70 -6.72
CA GLU A 220 7.77 9.02 -6.22
C GLU A 220 6.25 9.18 -6.06
N GLY A 221 5.49 8.11 -6.34
CA GLY A 221 4.04 8.07 -6.21
C GLY A 221 3.59 8.24 -4.77
N ARG A 222 2.60 9.11 -4.55
CA ARG A 222 1.99 9.38 -3.24
C ARG A 222 0.49 9.11 -3.32
N LEU A 223 -0.03 8.37 -2.37
CA LEU A 223 -1.45 8.10 -2.22
C LEU A 223 -1.99 8.83 -0.99
N VAL A 224 -3.14 9.51 -1.16
CA VAL A 224 -3.90 10.10 -0.06
C VAL A 224 -5.17 9.28 0.14
N SER A 225 -5.16 8.44 1.16
CA SER A 225 -6.31 7.72 1.70
C SER A 225 -6.05 7.40 3.18
N ASN A 226 -7.10 7.35 3.98
CA ASN A 226 -7.10 6.82 5.35
C ASN A 226 -7.64 5.37 5.38
N ASP A 227 -7.80 4.73 4.23
CA ASP A 227 -8.14 3.31 4.16
C ASP A 227 -6.89 2.48 4.45
N GLU A 228 -6.97 1.61 5.47
CA GLU A 228 -5.90 0.68 5.81
C GLU A 228 -5.82 -0.51 4.84
N MET A 229 -6.65 -0.51 3.78
CA MET A 229 -6.71 -1.49 2.72
C MET A 229 -6.94 -2.92 3.20
N ARG A 230 -7.40 -3.12 4.45
CA ARG A 230 -7.47 -4.45 5.09
C ARG A 230 -8.32 -5.41 4.28
N ASP A 231 -9.54 -4.99 3.92
CA ASP A 231 -10.47 -5.83 3.17
C ASP A 231 -10.05 -6.02 1.70
N HIS A 232 -9.32 -5.06 1.12
CA HIS A 232 -8.78 -5.12 -0.24
C HIS A 232 -7.55 -6.03 -0.32
N MET A 233 -6.68 -6.00 0.69
CA MET A 233 -5.53 -6.89 0.81
C MET A 233 -5.98 -8.34 0.90
N PHE A 234 -7.02 -8.65 1.67
CA PHE A 234 -7.58 -10.01 1.68
C PHE A 234 -7.95 -10.44 0.25
N GLN A 235 -8.64 -9.60 -0.53
CA GLN A 235 -9.04 -9.96 -1.89
C GLN A 235 -7.86 -10.09 -2.87
N LEU A 236 -6.81 -9.28 -2.72
CA LEU A 236 -5.58 -9.37 -3.51
C LEU A 236 -4.75 -10.60 -3.16
N LEU A 237 -4.65 -10.91 -1.88
CA LEU A 237 -3.83 -12.00 -1.37
C LEU A 237 -4.59 -13.33 -1.46
N ALA A 238 -5.94 -13.35 -1.56
CA ALA A 238 -6.79 -14.55 -1.48
C ALA A 238 -6.36 -15.75 -2.36
N PRO A 239 -5.70 -15.57 -3.53
CA PRO A 239 -5.15 -16.69 -4.28
C PRO A 239 -3.97 -17.40 -3.59
N ARG A 240 -3.33 -16.81 -2.56
CA ARG A 240 -2.12 -17.32 -1.88
C ARG A 240 -2.37 -17.93 -0.50
N TRP A 241 -3.45 -17.61 0.22
CA TRP A 241 -3.57 -17.93 1.65
C TRP A 241 -4.81 -18.72 2.07
N SER A 242 -5.49 -19.44 1.17
CA SER A 242 -6.64 -20.30 1.53
C SER A 242 -6.32 -21.47 2.48
N THR A 243 -5.18 -21.46 3.18
CA THR A 243 -4.75 -22.48 4.14
C THR A 243 -4.22 -21.96 5.48
N GLN A 244 -4.17 -20.65 5.75
CA GLN A 244 -3.84 -20.15 7.09
C GLN A 244 -5.07 -19.49 7.75
N GLN A 245 -5.64 -20.20 8.71
CA GLN A 245 -6.64 -19.70 9.63
C GLN A 245 -6.01 -18.56 10.45
N TYR A 246 -6.35 -17.32 10.15
CA TYR A 246 -6.14 -16.23 11.10
C TYR A 246 -7.17 -16.38 12.22
N THR A 247 -6.72 -16.85 13.37
CA THR A 247 -7.45 -16.73 14.63
C THR A 247 -7.53 -15.24 14.97
N GLN A 248 -8.68 -14.62 14.70
CA GLN A 248 -9.02 -13.32 15.26
C GLN A 248 -9.10 -13.47 16.78
N SER A 249 -8.10 -12.97 17.48
CA SER A 249 -8.14 -12.80 18.94
C SER A 249 -8.40 -11.33 19.22
N ALA A 250 -9.66 -11.00 19.55
CA ALA A 250 -10.04 -9.69 20.04
C ALA A 250 -9.60 -9.56 21.52
N PHE A 251 -8.71 -8.62 21.82
CA PHE A 251 -8.50 -8.18 23.20
C PHE A 251 -9.55 -7.12 23.53
N ARG A 252 -10.44 -7.45 24.46
CA ARG A 252 -11.19 -6.45 25.24
C ARG A 252 -10.34 -6.05 26.44
N ALA A 253 -10.36 -4.75 26.76
CA ALA A 253 -9.93 -4.26 28.07
C ALA A 253 -10.74 -4.91 29.19
#